data_AF-A0A951Z7H1-F1
#
_entry.id   AF-A0A951Z7H1-F1
#
_cell.length_a   1.000
_cell.length_b   1.000
_cell.length_c   1.000
_cell.angle_alpha   90.00
_cell.angle_beta   90.00
_cell.angle_gamma   90.00
#
_symmetry.space_group_name_H-M   'P 1'
#
loop_
_entity.id
_entity.type
_entity.pdbx_description
1 polymer ?
#
loop_
_entity_poly.entity_id
_entity_poly.type
_entity_poly.pdbx_seq_one_letter_code
_entity_poly.pdbx_strand_id
1 'polypeptide(L)' 'MAKYIVLRDTWLSHECRVARAGEEIETEFPKGMRLSDNLQLASQRVEAGGKERKPPADDLG' A
#
# COMPACT_ATOMS: atom_id res chain seq x y z
N MET A 1 -9.69 -9.77 7.24
CA MET A 1 -9.80 -8.65 6.26
C MET A 1 -8.45 -8.45 5.61
N ALA A 2 -8.41 -8.16 4.31
CA ALA A 2 -7.16 -7.90 3.61
C ALA A 2 -6.77 -6.42 3.79
N LYS A 3 -5.47 -6.16 3.90
CA LYS A 3 -4.91 -4.81 3.93
C LYS A 3 -4.57 -4.36 2.52
N TYR A 4 -4.94 -3.12 2.19
CA TYR A 4 -4.63 -2.50 0.90
C TYR A 4 -3.97 -1.15 1.12
N ILE A 5 -3.00 -0.82 0.26
CA ILE A 5 -2.38 0.50 0.17
C ILE A 5 -3.05 1.23 -0.98
N VAL A 6 -3.53 2.43 -0.71
CA VAL A 6 -4.14 3.31 -1.70
C VAL A 6 -3.02 4.02 -2.46
N LEU A 7 -2.94 3.80 -3.77
CA LEU A 7 -1.92 4.42 -4.62
C LEU A 7 -2.34 5.82 -5.10
N ARG A 8 -3.65 6.05 -5.23
CA ARG A 8 -4.26 7.30 -5.66
C ARG A 8 -5.58 7.50 -4.94
N ASP A 9 -5.97 8.76 -4.73
CA ASP A 9 -7.28 9.11 -4.18
C ASP A 9 -8.40 8.38 -4.94
N THR A 10 -9.13 7.53 -4.22
CA THR A 10 -10.15 6.66 -4.80
C THR A 10 -11.40 6.64 -3.94
N TRP A 11 -12.56 6.57 -4.60
CA TRP A 11 -13.83 6.42 -3.91
C TRP A 11 -14.11 4.95 -3.63
N LEU A 12 -14.27 4.60 -2.36
CA LEU A 12 -14.66 3.27 -1.92
C LEU A 12 -16.19 3.21 -1.81
N SER A 13 -16.85 2.82 -2.90
CA SER A 13 -18.33 2.82 -2.96
C SER A 13 -18.99 1.96 -1.88
N HIS A 14 -18.34 0.88 -1.43
CA HIS A 14 -18.87 -0.02 -0.40
C HIS A 14 -18.69 0.51 1.03
N GLU A 15 -17.78 1.47 1.23
CA GLU A 15 -17.58 2.16 2.52
C GLU A 15 -18.12 3.60 2.52
N CYS A 16 -18.67 4.07 1.38
CA CYS A 16 -19.15 5.45 1.19
C CYS A 16 -18.13 6.51 1.63
N ARG A 17 -16.83 6.28 1.38
CA ARG A 17 -15.76 7.21 1.74
C ARG A 17 -14.69 7.32 0.66
N VAL A 18 -13.99 8.46 0.65
CA VAL A 18 -12.76 8.66 -0.13
C VAL A 18 -11.61 8.09 0.68
N ALA A 19 -10.83 7.18 0.09
CA ALA A 19 -9.53 6.77 0.63
C ALA A 19 -8.43 7.56 -0.09
N ARG A 20 -7.49 8.11 0.68
CA ARG A 20 -6.43 9.00 0.15
C ARG A 20 -5.19 8.23 -0.27
N ALA A 21 -4.46 8.76 -1.25
CA ALA A 21 -3.17 8.21 -1.65
C ALA A 21 -2.21 8.09 -0.44
N GLY A 22 -1.61 6.92 -0.27
CA GLY A 22 -0.75 6.56 0.85
C GLY A 22 -1.48 5.99 2.07
N GLU A 23 -2.81 5.99 2.09
CA GLU A 23 -3.60 5.40 3.19
C GLU A 23 -3.57 3.86 3.15
N GLU A 24 -3.39 3.24 4.31
CA GLU A 24 -3.57 1.81 4.50
C GLU A 24 -5.00 1.54 4.97
N ILE A 25 -5.76 0.79 4.17
CA ILE A 25 -7.15 0.45 4.47
C ILE A 25 -7.29 -1.06 4.73
N GLU A 26 -8.11 -1.41 5.71
CA GLU A 26 -8.53 -2.79 5.95
C GLU A 26 -9.95 -2.96 5.44
N THR A 27 -10.10 -3.71 4.35
CA THR A 27 -11.42 -3.91 3.73
C THR A 27 -11.54 -5.32 3.15
N GLU A 28 -12.77 -5.74 2.92
CA GLU A 28 -13.08 -6.96 2.21
C GLU A 28 -13.95 -6.62 0.99
N PHE A 29 -13.43 -6.89 -0.21
CA PHE A 29 -14.20 -6.68 -1.44
C PHE A 29 -15.11 -7.89 -1.69
N PRO A 30 -16.36 -7.68 -2.15
CA PRO A 30 -17.25 -8.78 -2.50
C PRO A 30 -16.64 -9.63 -3.62
N LYS A 31 -16.89 -10.95 -3.57
CA LYS A 31 -16.37 -11.90 -4.57
C LYS A 31 -16.78 -11.46 -5.98
N GLY A 32 -15.81 -11.37 -6.88
CA GLY A 32 -16.01 -10.96 -8.28
C GLY A 32 -15.81 -9.46 -8.54
N MET A 33 -15.58 -8.64 -7.52
CA MET A 33 -15.20 -7.25 -7.71
C MET A 33 -13.74 -7.16 -8.17
N ARG A 34 -13.51 -6.52 -9.32
CA ARG A 34 -12.14 -6.20 -9.75
C ARG A 34 -11.57 -5.12 -8.84
N LEU A 35 -10.40 -5.43 -8.26
CA LEU A 35 -9.57 -4.42 -7.61
C LEU A 35 -9.22 -3.36 -8.64
N SER A 36 -9.46 -2.09 -8.28
CA SER A 36 -9.00 -0.96 -9.07
C SER A 36 -7.47 -0.91 -9.05
N ASP A 37 -6.85 -0.50 -10.16
CA ASP A 37 -5.40 -0.27 -10.25
C ASP A 37 -4.88 0.78 -9.23
N ASN A 38 -5.79 1.47 -8.53
CA ASN A 38 -5.48 2.43 -7.46
C ASN A 38 -5.27 1.76 -6.09
N LEU A 39 -5.49 0.46 -5.95
CA LEU A 39 -5.34 -0.27 -4.69
C LEU A 39 -4.37 -1.45 -4.86
N GLN A 40 -3.40 -1.55 -3.96
CA GLN A 40 -2.44 -2.66 -3.95
C GLN A 40 -2.58 -3.45 -2.67
N LEU A 41 -2.52 -4.79 -2.74
CA LEU A 41 -2.55 -5.62 -1.55
C LEU A 41 -1.28 -5.35 -0.71
N ALA A 42 -1.43 -5.00 0.57
CA ALA A 42 -0.29 -4.66 1.42
C ALA A 42 0.70 -5.84 1.56
N SER A 43 0.22 -7.09 1.55
CA SER A 43 1.11 -8.27 1.54
C SER A 43 1.83 -8.49 0.19
N GLN A 44 1.37 -7.89 -0.90
CA GLN A 44 2.08 -7.88 -2.19
C GLN A 44 2.94 -6.63 -2.37
N ARG A 45 3.17 -5.86 -1.30
CA ARG A 45 4.28 -4.91 -1.27
C ARG A 45 5.59 -5.71 -1.26
N VAL A 46 5.93 -6.27 -2.43
CA VAL A 46 7.28 -6.71 -2.75
C VAL A 46 8.16 -5.52 -2.40
N GLU A 47 9.19 -5.79 -1.61
CA GLU A 47 10.11 -4.87 -0.95
C GLU A 47 10.84 -3.92 -1.91
N ALA A 48 10.12 -3.03 -2.60
CA ALA A 48 10.69 -1.97 -3.44
C ALA A 48 11.28 -0.81 -2.59
N GLY A 49 11.60 -1.06 -1.32
CA GLY A 49 12.06 -0.04 -0.37
C GLY A 49 13.01 -0.54 0.71
N GLY A 50 13.51 -1.78 0.62
CA GLY A 50 14.52 -2.32 1.54
C GLY A 50 15.95 -2.00 1.11
N LYS A 51 16.27 -0.75 0.75
CA LYS A 51 17.69 -0.33 0.73
C LYS A 51 17.99 0.22 2.11
N GLU A 52 18.27 -0.70 3.03
CA GLU A 52 19.01 -0.40 4.25
C GLU A 52 20.23 0.43 3.82
N ARG A 53 20.17 1.75 4.10
CA ARG A 53 21.34 2.61 3.98
C ARG A 53 22.26 2.16 5.09
N LYS A 54 23.14 1.19 4.79
CA LYS A 54 24.34 0.95 5.57
C LYS A 54 25.00 2.33 5.75
N PRO A 55 25.22 2.84 6.97
CA PRO A 55 26.10 3.98 7.13
C PRO A 55 27.46 3.55 6.54
N PRO A 56 28.12 4.39 5.72
CA PRO A 56 29.48 4.09 5.32
C PRO A 56 30.30 3.94 6.61
N ALA A 57 30.99 2.81 6.72
CA ALA A 57 31.95 2.59 7.79
C ALA A 57 32.94 3.75 7.77
N ASP A 58 33.04 4.44 8.90
CA ASP A 58 34.07 5.43 9.18
C ASP A 58 35.38 4.65 9.29
N ASP A 59 36.06 4.47 8.16
CA ASP A 59 37.45 4.04 8.09
C ASP A 59 38.27 5.25 7.66
N LEU A 60 38.69 6.03 8.64
CA LEU A 60 39.70 7.08 8.49
C LEU A 60 40.45 7.26 9.81
N GLY A 61 41.66 6.69 9.88
CA GLY A 61 42.77 7.21 10.71
C GLY A 61 43.30 6.27 11.77
#